data_AF-A0A412XTS8-F1
#
_entry.id   AF-A0A412XTS8-F1
#
_cell.length_a   1.000
_cell.length_b   1.000
_cell.length_c   1.000
_cell.angle_alpha   90.00
_cell.angle_beta   90.00
_cell.angle_gamma   90.00
#
_symmetry.space_group_name_H-M   'P 1'
#
loop_
_entity.id
_entity.type
_entity.pdbx_description
1 polymer ?
#
loop_
_entity_poly.entity_id
_entity_poly.type
_entity_poly.pdbx_seq_one_letter_code
_entity_poly.pdbx_strand_id
1 'polypeptide(L)'
;MKHLFVINSHTTCMTALGVIDYLHLNKDDIIFVLVRNYKNILIQGKYKEIDMSWAYSYKYFQNLLSCHKAIKKIDKQINEGIGNSNYIMYAPNPGGVRIIQLIFTNSFCSGFNYLQEGALVLSGLLKKRQLPLNRSVLDLFFKILYQHRIWSSHFSWRVPDFINDDRSNPVCYALNDSIFKELGYKQQTINWPKFNIESKYSLDPQYPCFIFESSVEMNIIEKDIYMHFVEVLIERAAGSMNYFKFHPFQSAENREYITSLFTKRGLQFKELPMEFPFEVYLSSYKHMTVLGFKSSLLVFAKQLGHNTVSLENELLANSARYSHWRQNVE
;
A
#
# COMPACT_ATOMS: atom_id res chain seq x y z
N MET A 1 -9.73 -1.23 -25.23
CA MET A 1 -9.30 -2.07 -24.09
C MET A 1 -9.37 -1.20 -22.85
N LYS A 2 -9.94 -1.66 -21.74
CA LYS A 2 -9.99 -0.87 -20.49
C LYS A 2 -8.79 -1.20 -19.58
N HIS A 3 -8.41 -0.26 -18.73
CA HIS A 3 -7.33 -0.41 -17.75
C HIS A 3 -7.91 -0.24 -16.35
N LEU A 4 -7.94 -1.34 -15.60
CA LEU A 4 -8.56 -1.40 -14.29
C LEU A 4 -7.49 -1.41 -13.20
N PHE A 5 -7.44 -0.34 -12.41
CA PHE A 5 -6.48 -0.17 -11.32
C PHE A 5 -7.15 -0.42 -9.97
N VAL A 6 -6.71 -1.44 -9.23
CA VAL A 6 -7.22 -1.74 -7.88
C VAL A 6 -6.42 -0.99 -6.83
N ILE A 7 -7.07 -0.05 -6.14
CA ILE A 7 -6.42 0.87 -5.20
C ILE A 7 -6.90 0.63 -3.78
N ASN A 8 -5.93 0.38 -2.90
CA ASN A 8 -6.15 0.06 -1.49
C ASN A 8 -5.36 0.97 -0.53
N SER A 9 -4.52 1.87 -1.06
CA SER A 9 -3.68 2.79 -0.30
C SER A 9 -3.21 3.96 -1.17
N HIS A 10 -2.62 4.97 -0.52
CA HIS A 10 -1.99 6.10 -1.23
C HIS A 10 -0.80 5.65 -2.09
N THR A 11 0.01 4.71 -1.61
CA THR A 11 1.14 4.18 -2.38
C THR A 11 0.71 3.51 -3.68
N THR A 12 -0.33 2.65 -3.65
CA THR A 12 -0.84 1.99 -4.85
C THR A 12 -1.51 2.98 -5.80
N CYS A 13 -2.15 4.02 -5.27
CA CYS A 13 -2.67 5.14 -6.05
C CYS A 13 -1.57 5.89 -6.79
N MET A 14 -0.49 6.25 -6.10
CA MET A 14 0.63 7.00 -6.69
C MET A 14 1.36 6.16 -7.75
N THR A 15 1.56 4.87 -7.48
CA THR A 15 2.13 3.92 -8.45
C THR A 15 1.22 3.79 -9.66
N ALA A 16 -0.10 3.66 -9.49
CA ALA A 16 -1.05 3.58 -10.60
C ALA A 16 -0.99 4.83 -11.49
N LEU A 17 -0.94 6.02 -10.90
CA LEU A 17 -0.81 7.27 -11.67
C LEU A 17 0.53 7.32 -12.43
N GLY A 18 1.63 6.88 -11.82
CA GLY A 18 2.91 6.78 -12.53
C GLY A 18 2.89 5.79 -13.70
N VAL A 19 2.13 4.69 -13.58
CA VAL A 19 1.91 3.73 -14.68
C VAL A 19 1.07 4.35 -15.80
N ILE A 20 0.01 5.07 -15.46
CA ILE A 20 -0.85 5.77 -16.43
C ILE A 20 0.00 6.74 -17.25
N ASP A 21 0.84 7.54 -16.59
CA ASP A 21 1.74 8.49 -17.24
C ASP A 21 2.78 7.79 -18.12
N TYR A 22 3.41 6.73 -17.61
CA TYR A 22 4.44 5.96 -18.33
C TYR A 22 3.89 5.28 -19.60
N LEU A 23 2.69 4.72 -19.52
CA LEU A 23 2.05 4.01 -20.64
C LEU A 23 1.26 4.95 -21.57
N HIS A 24 1.17 6.24 -21.25
CA HIS A 24 0.36 7.23 -21.97
C HIS A 24 -1.09 6.78 -22.18
N LEU A 25 -1.70 6.23 -21.12
CA LEU A 25 -3.06 5.68 -21.21
C LEU A 25 -4.10 6.79 -21.38
N ASN A 26 -5.11 6.52 -22.22
CA ASN A 26 -6.24 7.42 -22.37
C ASN A 26 -7.10 7.40 -21.09
N LYS A 27 -7.42 8.59 -20.59
CA LYS A 27 -8.29 8.84 -19.44
C LYS A 27 -9.62 8.09 -19.51
N ASP A 28 -10.24 8.03 -20.69
CA ASP A 28 -11.56 7.41 -20.87
C ASP A 28 -11.50 5.87 -20.81
N ASP A 29 -10.31 5.30 -20.89
CA ASP A 29 -10.08 3.86 -20.76
C ASP A 29 -9.68 3.43 -19.35
N ILE A 30 -9.50 4.38 -18.43
CA ILE A 30 -9.06 4.13 -17.06
C ILE A 30 -10.25 3.99 -16.12
N ILE A 31 -10.21 2.92 -15.31
CA ILE A 31 -11.19 2.65 -14.25
C ILE A 31 -10.44 2.37 -12.96
N PHE A 32 -10.80 3.09 -11.90
CA PHE A 32 -10.29 2.84 -10.56
C PHE A 32 -11.28 1.99 -9.76
N VAL A 33 -10.83 0.86 -9.24
CA VAL A 33 -11.56 0.04 -8.28
C VAL A 33 -11.03 0.34 -6.88
N LEU A 34 -11.85 1.00 -6.07
CA LEU A 34 -11.48 1.45 -4.74
C LEU A 34 -11.89 0.41 -3.70
N VAL A 35 -11.00 0.08 -2.77
CA VAL A 35 -11.28 -0.83 -1.65
C VAL A 35 -10.93 -0.19 -0.31
N ARG A 36 -11.37 -0.79 0.81
CA ARG A 36 -11.08 -0.31 2.19
C ARG A 36 -11.59 1.12 2.49
N ASN A 37 -12.68 1.53 1.86
CA ASN A 37 -13.24 2.89 1.90
C ASN A 37 -12.21 3.96 1.51
N TYR A 38 -11.27 3.60 0.64
CA TYR A 38 -10.22 4.50 0.21
C TYR A 38 -10.81 5.67 -0.58
N LYS A 39 -10.38 6.88 -0.24
CA LYS A 39 -10.73 8.13 -0.91
C LYS A 39 -9.47 8.94 -1.12
N ASN A 40 -9.34 9.58 -2.27
CA ASN A 40 -8.22 10.47 -2.54
C ASN A 40 -8.60 11.59 -3.52
N ILE A 41 -8.33 12.83 -3.10
CA ILE A 41 -8.55 14.05 -3.88
C ILE A 41 -7.86 14.05 -5.25
N LEU A 42 -6.80 13.26 -5.42
CA LEU A 42 -6.02 13.20 -6.66
C LEU A 42 -6.80 12.56 -7.81
N ILE A 43 -7.65 11.57 -7.51
CA ILE A 43 -8.43 10.81 -8.49
C ILE A 43 -9.91 11.14 -8.46
N GLN A 44 -10.42 11.63 -7.31
CA GLN A 44 -11.84 11.84 -7.08
C GLN A 44 -12.47 12.72 -8.18
N GLY A 45 -13.45 12.15 -8.89
CA GLY A 45 -14.20 12.84 -9.94
C GLY A 45 -13.41 13.09 -11.23
N LYS A 46 -12.15 12.65 -11.30
CA LYS A 46 -11.34 12.72 -12.52
C LYS A 46 -11.47 11.46 -13.36
N TYR A 47 -11.67 10.31 -12.75
CA TYR A 47 -11.72 9.02 -13.45
C TYR A 47 -13.02 8.30 -13.16
N LYS A 48 -13.33 7.25 -13.94
CA LYS A 48 -14.41 6.34 -13.58
C LYS A 48 -13.99 5.55 -12.33
N GLU A 49 -14.82 5.56 -11.31
CA GLU A 49 -14.57 4.92 -10.02
C GLU A 49 -15.63 3.86 -9.72
N ILE A 50 -15.20 2.73 -9.18
CA ILE A 50 -16.07 1.66 -8.68
C ILE A 50 -15.69 1.39 -7.23
N ASP A 51 -16.59 1.69 -6.29
CA ASP A 51 -16.37 1.39 -4.89
C ASP A 51 -16.70 -0.09 -4.59
N MET A 52 -15.65 -0.84 -4.25
CA MET A 52 -15.71 -2.25 -3.85
C MET A 52 -15.27 -2.46 -2.39
N SER A 53 -15.34 -1.40 -1.57
CA SER A 53 -14.97 -1.46 -0.16
C SER A 53 -15.78 -2.49 0.64
N TRP A 54 -17.05 -2.69 0.26
CA TRP A 54 -17.90 -3.74 0.82
C TRP A 54 -17.29 -5.13 0.61
N ALA A 55 -16.70 -5.40 -0.55
CA ALA A 55 -16.19 -6.71 -0.93
C ALA A 55 -14.83 -7.05 -0.30
N TYR A 56 -14.19 -6.09 0.37
CA TYR A 56 -12.95 -6.31 1.10
C TYR A 56 -13.15 -7.08 2.42
N SER A 57 -14.39 -7.16 2.93
CA SER A 57 -14.70 -7.86 4.17
C SER A 57 -14.72 -9.39 4.00
N TYR A 58 -14.05 -10.11 4.91
CA TYR A 58 -14.06 -11.58 4.95
C TYR A 58 -15.48 -12.17 5.17
N LYS A 59 -16.41 -11.40 5.74
CA LYS A 59 -17.77 -11.85 6.05
C LYS A 59 -18.53 -12.39 4.82
N TYR A 60 -18.26 -11.86 3.63
CA TYR A 60 -18.92 -12.28 2.38
C TYR A 60 -18.43 -13.64 1.85
N PHE A 61 -17.37 -14.19 2.44
CA PHE A 61 -16.73 -15.43 1.98
C PHE A 61 -16.78 -16.55 3.03
N GLN A 62 -17.67 -16.42 4.03
CA GLN A 62 -17.81 -17.39 5.13
C GLN A 62 -18.55 -18.66 4.75
N ASN A 63 -19.46 -18.62 3.77
CA ASN A 63 -20.20 -19.79 3.31
C ASN A 63 -20.39 -19.78 1.80
N LEU A 64 -20.75 -20.94 1.25
CA LEU A 64 -20.88 -21.15 -0.19
C LEU A 64 -21.87 -20.17 -0.83
N LEU A 65 -23.06 -20.03 -0.24
CA LEU A 65 -24.14 -19.22 -0.83
C LEU A 65 -23.77 -17.73 -0.84
N SER A 66 -23.24 -17.22 0.27
CA SER A 66 -22.79 -15.82 0.36
C SER A 66 -21.63 -15.55 -0.58
N CYS A 67 -20.71 -16.50 -0.73
CA CYS A 67 -19.60 -16.42 -1.67
C CYS A 67 -20.11 -16.35 -3.13
N HIS A 68 -20.98 -17.25 -3.55
CA HIS A 68 -21.56 -17.22 -4.91
C HIS A 68 -22.32 -15.92 -5.19
N LYS A 69 -23.06 -15.40 -4.20
CA LYS A 69 -23.72 -14.08 -4.31
C LYS A 69 -22.70 -12.96 -4.46
N ALA A 70 -21.61 -12.99 -3.69
CA ALA A 70 -20.53 -12.01 -3.77
C ALA A 70 -19.85 -12.05 -5.15
N ILE A 71 -19.51 -13.23 -5.66
CA ILE A 71 -18.91 -13.43 -6.99
C ILE A 71 -19.80 -12.80 -8.06
N LYS A 72 -21.10 -13.16 -8.10
CA LYS A 72 -22.05 -12.60 -9.07
C LYS A 72 -22.17 -11.09 -8.96
N LYS A 73 -22.19 -10.54 -7.75
CA LYS A 73 -22.29 -9.10 -7.52
C LYS A 73 -21.03 -8.36 -7.98
N ILE A 74 -19.85 -8.91 -7.70
CA ILE A 74 -18.56 -8.36 -8.15
C ILE A 74 -18.49 -8.38 -9.68
N ASP A 75 -18.79 -9.51 -10.30
CA ASP A 75 -18.79 -9.64 -11.77
C ASP A 75 -19.76 -8.65 -12.40
N LYS A 76 -20.98 -8.51 -11.85
CA LYS A 76 -21.95 -7.53 -12.34
C LYS A 76 -21.38 -6.10 -12.25
N GLN A 77 -20.82 -5.70 -11.11
CA GLN A 77 -20.27 -4.35 -10.94
C GLN A 77 -19.07 -4.07 -11.86
N ILE A 78 -18.18 -5.06 -12.05
CA ILE A 78 -17.07 -4.94 -13.00
C ILE A 78 -17.62 -4.82 -14.42
N ASN A 79 -18.51 -5.71 -14.84
CA ASN A 79 -19.03 -5.74 -16.20
C ASN A 79 -19.82 -4.46 -16.55
N GLU A 80 -20.60 -3.91 -15.62
CA GLU A 80 -21.24 -2.60 -15.77
C GLU A 80 -20.20 -1.45 -15.84
N GLY A 81 -19.10 -1.60 -15.10
CA GLY A 81 -17.99 -0.66 -15.06
C GLY A 81 -17.17 -0.62 -16.36
N ILE A 82 -16.81 -1.78 -16.90
CA ILE A 82 -16.01 -1.91 -18.12
C ILE A 82 -16.85 -1.84 -19.41
N GLY A 83 -18.16 -2.10 -19.32
CA GLY A 83 -19.04 -2.26 -20.48
C GLY A 83 -18.76 -3.57 -21.22
N ASN A 84 -18.90 -3.56 -22.55
CA ASN A 84 -18.64 -4.73 -23.40
C ASN A 84 -17.17 -4.83 -23.85
N SER A 85 -16.22 -4.37 -23.03
CA SER A 85 -14.79 -4.32 -23.38
C SER A 85 -13.95 -5.21 -22.47
N ASN A 86 -12.98 -5.93 -23.03
CA ASN A 86 -11.94 -6.55 -22.22
C ASN A 86 -11.13 -5.51 -21.44
N TYR A 87 -10.48 -5.94 -20.36
CA TYR A 87 -9.61 -5.10 -19.57
C TYR A 87 -8.29 -5.77 -19.17
N ILE A 88 -7.31 -4.94 -18.85
CA ILE A 88 -6.06 -5.30 -18.19
C ILE A 88 -6.14 -4.83 -16.75
N MET A 89 -5.86 -5.74 -15.81
CA MET A 89 -5.88 -5.46 -14.38
C MET A 89 -4.50 -5.01 -13.89
N TYR A 90 -4.48 -3.99 -13.02
CA TYR A 90 -3.31 -3.51 -12.32
C TYR A 90 -3.58 -3.57 -10.82
N ALA A 91 -2.84 -4.40 -10.07
CA ALA A 91 -3.05 -4.54 -8.64
C ALA A 91 -1.76 -4.97 -7.92
N PRO A 92 -1.71 -4.86 -6.58
CA PRO A 92 -0.51 -5.23 -5.82
C PRO A 92 -0.12 -6.69 -5.96
N ASN A 93 -1.08 -7.60 -5.92
CA ASN A 93 -0.86 -9.02 -6.06
C ASN A 93 -2.17 -9.69 -6.50
N PRO A 94 -2.13 -10.81 -7.24
CA PRO A 94 -3.34 -11.49 -7.68
C PRO A 94 -3.99 -12.33 -6.57
N GLY A 95 -3.25 -12.73 -5.53
CA GLY A 95 -3.66 -13.76 -4.56
C GLY A 95 -3.96 -13.29 -3.14
N GLY A 96 -3.57 -12.07 -2.74
CA GLY A 96 -3.53 -11.63 -1.34
C GLY A 96 -4.89 -11.34 -0.72
N VAL A 97 -5.90 -10.98 -1.53
CA VAL A 97 -7.27 -10.74 -1.04
C VAL A 97 -8.31 -11.29 -2.03
N ARG A 98 -9.40 -11.86 -1.52
CA ARG A 98 -10.47 -12.49 -2.33
C ARG A 98 -11.04 -11.59 -3.43
N ILE A 99 -11.27 -10.30 -3.14
CA ILE A 99 -11.78 -9.37 -4.15
C ILE A 99 -10.85 -9.25 -5.35
N ILE A 100 -9.53 -9.23 -5.12
CA ILE A 100 -8.55 -9.17 -6.20
C ILE A 100 -8.60 -10.47 -7.03
N GLN A 101 -8.65 -11.63 -6.39
CA GLN A 101 -8.79 -12.93 -7.09
C GLN A 101 -10.02 -12.95 -8.01
N LEU A 102 -11.13 -12.40 -7.53
CA LEU A 102 -12.40 -12.40 -8.26
C LEU A 102 -12.40 -11.47 -9.45
N ILE A 103 -11.80 -10.28 -9.32
CA ILE A 103 -11.60 -9.36 -10.45
C ILE A 103 -10.65 -10.04 -11.46
N PHE A 104 -9.50 -10.53 -10.99
CA PHE A 104 -8.50 -11.18 -11.82
C PHE A 104 -9.03 -12.36 -12.67
N THR A 105 -9.98 -13.13 -12.13
CA THR A 105 -10.59 -14.30 -12.77
C THR A 105 -11.91 -14.01 -13.51
N ASN A 106 -12.34 -12.75 -13.57
CA ASN A 106 -13.49 -12.36 -14.37
C ASN A 106 -13.25 -12.63 -15.87
N SER A 107 -14.31 -12.95 -16.62
CA SER A 107 -14.23 -13.36 -18.02
C SER A 107 -13.73 -12.28 -18.98
N PHE A 108 -13.85 -10.99 -18.63
CA PHE A 108 -13.33 -9.88 -19.43
C PHE A 108 -11.89 -9.48 -19.04
N CYS A 109 -11.32 -10.10 -17.99
CA CYS A 109 -9.94 -9.87 -17.59
C CYS A 109 -9.01 -10.60 -18.56
N SER A 110 -8.32 -9.83 -19.40
CA SER A 110 -7.43 -10.33 -20.45
C SER A 110 -5.95 -10.18 -20.13
N GLY A 111 -5.59 -9.47 -19.05
CA GLY A 111 -4.19 -9.25 -18.68
C GLY A 111 -4.04 -8.81 -17.23
N PHE A 112 -2.83 -8.95 -16.69
CA PHE A 112 -2.50 -8.57 -15.32
C PHE A 112 -1.13 -7.91 -15.25
N ASN A 113 -0.99 -6.91 -14.38
CA ASN A 113 0.26 -6.22 -14.08
C ASN A 113 0.35 -5.92 -12.58
N TYR A 114 1.57 -5.98 -12.04
CA TYR A 114 1.81 -5.66 -10.63
C TYR A 114 1.99 -4.16 -10.42
N LEU A 115 1.39 -3.66 -9.35
CA LEU A 115 1.67 -2.34 -8.79
C LEU A 115 2.48 -2.51 -7.51
N GLN A 116 3.56 -1.74 -7.35
CA GLN A 116 4.23 -1.62 -6.06
C GLN A 116 3.26 -1.13 -4.98
N GLU A 117 3.12 -1.94 -3.93
CA GLU A 117 2.50 -1.61 -2.64
C GLU A 117 3.61 -1.56 -1.55
N GLY A 118 3.28 -1.06 -0.36
CA GLY A 118 4.16 -0.97 0.82
C GLY A 118 5.31 -1.98 0.88
N ALA A 119 6.54 -1.47 0.89
CA ALA A 119 7.76 -2.25 0.70
C ALA A 119 8.07 -3.32 1.77
N LEU A 120 7.47 -3.20 2.96
CA LEU A 120 7.71 -4.10 4.09
C LEU A 120 7.05 -5.48 3.94
N VAL A 121 6.01 -5.60 3.11
CA VAL A 121 5.24 -6.84 2.94
C VAL A 121 5.86 -7.78 1.89
N LEU A 122 6.88 -7.31 1.17
CA LEU A 122 7.33 -7.94 -0.06
C LEU A 122 8.45 -8.97 0.15
N SER A 123 9.44 -8.72 1.02
CA SER A 123 10.67 -9.54 1.03
C SER A 123 10.44 -11.02 1.43
N GLY A 124 9.58 -11.30 2.40
CA GLY A 124 9.28 -12.66 2.87
C GLY A 124 8.29 -13.41 1.98
N LEU A 125 7.25 -12.72 1.50
CA LEU A 125 6.17 -13.33 0.70
C LEU A 125 6.58 -13.58 -0.76
N LEU A 126 7.51 -12.78 -1.31
CA LEU A 126 8.05 -13.03 -2.64
C LEU A 126 8.94 -14.28 -2.70
N LYS A 127 9.56 -14.67 -1.56
CA LYS A 127 10.49 -15.80 -1.47
C LYS A 127 9.81 -17.15 -1.24
N LYS A 128 8.65 -17.19 -0.57
CA LYS A 128 7.96 -18.46 -0.25
C LYS A 128 7.30 -19.06 -1.49
N ARG A 129 7.95 -20.07 -2.08
CA ARG A 129 7.48 -20.76 -3.30
C ARG A 129 6.43 -21.84 -3.03
N GLN A 130 6.41 -22.45 -1.84
CA GLN A 130 5.57 -23.62 -1.56
C GLN A 130 4.71 -23.42 -0.32
N LEU A 131 3.44 -23.85 -0.43
CA LEU A 131 2.52 -23.91 0.69
C LEU A 131 2.79 -25.17 1.51
N PRO A 132 2.61 -25.11 2.85
CA PRO A 132 2.50 -26.30 3.69
C PRO A 132 1.44 -27.27 3.14
N LEU A 133 1.65 -28.58 3.32
CA LEU A 133 0.84 -29.63 2.69
C LEU A 133 -0.67 -29.49 2.97
N ASN A 134 -1.03 -29.19 4.21
CA ASN A 134 -2.42 -28.96 4.63
C ASN A 134 -3.06 -27.76 3.90
N ARG A 135 -2.30 -26.69 3.66
CA ARG A 135 -2.74 -25.52 2.89
C ARG A 135 -2.85 -25.82 1.41
N SER A 136 -1.99 -26.68 0.86
CA SER A 136 -2.09 -27.12 -0.54
C SER A 136 -3.37 -27.92 -0.82
N VAL A 137 -3.74 -28.83 0.09
CA VAL A 137 -5.02 -29.58 -0.02
C VAL A 137 -6.21 -28.64 0.08
N LEU A 138 -6.19 -27.71 1.03
CA LEU A 138 -7.23 -26.70 1.19
C LEU A 138 -7.33 -25.81 -0.05
N ASP A 139 -6.20 -25.39 -0.62
CA ASP A 139 -6.13 -24.60 -1.84
C ASP A 139 -6.78 -25.31 -3.04
N LEU A 140 -6.49 -26.59 -3.24
CA LEU A 140 -7.11 -27.41 -4.29
C LEU A 140 -8.62 -27.51 -4.10
N PHE A 141 -9.08 -27.75 -2.87
CA PHE A 141 -10.50 -27.77 -2.54
C PHE A 141 -11.18 -26.45 -2.91
N PHE A 142 -10.61 -25.31 -2.52
CA PHE A 142 -11.15 -23.98 -2.87
C PHE A 142 -11.20 -23.76 -4.39
N LYS A 143 -10.14 -24.13 -5.12
CA LYS A 143 -10.08 -24.00 -6.57
C LYS A 143 -11.19 -24.79 -7.24
N ILE A 144 -11.40 -26.05 -6.86
CA ILE A 144 -12.47 -26.88 -7.44
C ILE A 144 -13.85 -26.31 -7.09
N LEU A 145 -14.07 -26.03 -5.81
CA LEU A 145 -15.35 -25.58 -5.27
C LEU A 145 -15.84 -24.28 -5.90
N TYR A 146 -14.92 -23.37 -6.22
CA TYR A 146 -15.21 -22.06 -6.79
C TYR A 146 -14.73 -21.92 -8.23
N GLN A 147 -14.54 -23.03 -8.96
CA GLN A 147 -14.18 -23.03 -10.39
C GLN A 147 -13.00 -22.10 -10.71
N HIS A 148 -11.93 -22.21 -9.93
CA HIS A 148 -10.71 -21.42 -10.00
C HIS A 148 -10.85 -19.91 -9.75
N ARG A 149 -12.05 -19.42 -9.39
CA ARG A 149 -12.28 -18.01 -9.02
C ARG A 149 -11.60 -17.63 -7.70
N ILE A 150 -11.41 -18.61 -6.80
CA ILE A 150 -10.94 -18.43 -5.43
C ILE A 150 -9.91 -19.49 -5.10
N TRP A 151 -8.79 -19.11 -4.47
CA TRP A 151 -7.73 -20.05 -4.06
C TRP A 151 -7.05 -19.63 -2.75
N SER A 152 -6.66 -20.59 -1.92
CA SER A 152 -6.08 -20.37 -0.58
C SER A 152 -4.63 -19.91 -0.56
N SER A 153 -3.92 -19.87 -1.70
CA SER A 153 -2.52 -19.44 -1.81
C SER A 153 -2.30 -17.92 -1.63
N HIS A 154 -2.88 -17.33 -0.57
CA HIS A 154 -2.63 -15.95 -0.13
C HIS A 154 -1.15 -15.64 0.14
N PHE A 155 -0.30 -16.67 0.22
CA PHE A 155 1.13 -16.58 0.51
C PHE A 155 2.01 -16.48 -0.72
N SER A 156 1.48 -16.74 -1.92
CA SER A 156 2.24 -16.61 -3.17
C SER A 156 1.80 -15.35 -3.88
N TRP A 157 2.73 -14.41 -4.03
CA TRP A 157 2.53 -13.23 -4.87
C TRP A 157 2.54 -13.57 -6.36
N ARG A 158 2.92 -14.79 -6.75
CA ARG A 158 2.99 -15.22 -8.15
C ARG A 158 1.61 -15.47 -8.74
N VAL A 159 1.51 -15.30 -10.06
CA VAL A 159 0.32 -15.68 -10.80
C VAL A 159 0.09 -17.20 -10.64
N PRO A 160 -1.13 -17.66 -10.34
CA PRO A 160 -1.39 -19.08 -10.18
C PRO A 160 -1.16 -19.88 -11.47
N ASP A 161 -0.59 -21.08 -11.35
CA ASP A 161 -0.20 -21.93 -12.51
C ASP A 161 -1.37 -22.36 -13.42
N PHE A 162 -2.61 -22.30 -12.93
CA PHE A 162 -3.78 -22.62 -13.74
C PHE A 162 -4.15 -21.51 -14.73
N ILE A 163 -3.51 -20.35 -14.64
CA ILE A 163 -3.66 -19.24 -15.59
C ILE A 163 -2.61 -19.41 -16.69
N ASN A 164 -3.07 -19.64 -17.91
CA ASN A 164 -2.23 -19.98 -19.06
C ASN A 164 -2.42 -19.05 -20.26
N ASP A 165 -2.86 -17.81 -20.03
CA ASP A 165 -3.02 -16.77 -21.05
C ASP A 165 -2.11 -15.56 -20.77
N ASP A 166 -2.38 -14.41 -21.40
CA ASP A 166 -1.59 -13.17 -21.26
C ASP A 166 -1.42 -12.71 -19.80
N ARG A 167 -2.30 -13.13 -18.87
CA ARG A 167 -2.16 -12.87 -17.43
C ARG A 167 -0.96 -13.59 -16.81
N SER A 168 -0.42 -14.63 -17.45
CA SER A 168 0.73 -15.41 -16.96
C SER A 168 2.08 -14.69 -17.10
N ASN A 169 2.16 -13.62 -17.91
CA ASN A 169 3.38 -12.86 -18.17
C ASN A 169 3.24 -11.37 -17.79
N PRO A 170 2.97 -11.05 -16.52
CA PRO A 170 2.74 -9.67 -16.08
C PRO A 170 4.00 -8.80 -16.13
N VAL A 171 3.80 -7.49 -16.24
CA VAL A 171 4.84 -6.49 -16.00
C VAL A 171 4.72 -5.97 -14.56
N CYS A 172 5.85 -5.83 -13.90
CA CYS A 172 5.96 -5.31 -12.55
C CYS A 172 6.36 -3.82 -12.57
N TYR A 173 5.44 -2.95 -12.16
CA TYR A 173 5.68 -1.51 -12.09
C TYR A 173 6.02 -1.05 -10.68
N ALA A 174 7.19 -0.42 -10.52
CA ALA A 174 7.71 0.03 -9.24
C ALA A 174 8.63 1.25 -9.40
N LEU A 175 8.93 1.95 -8.31
CA LEU A 175 9.91 3.04 -8.27
C LEU A 175 11.35 2.56 -8.42
N ASN A 176 11.60 1.27 -8.18
CA ASN A 176 12.88 0.63 -8.43
C ASN A 176 12.69 -0.78 -8.97
N ASP A 177 13.69 -1.29 -9.69
CA ASP A 177 13.69 -2.62 -10.32
C ASP A 177 13.93 -3.77 -9.33
N SER A 178 14.40 -3.46 -8.12
CA SER A 178 14.81 -4.46 -7.13
C SER A 178 13.63 -5.15 -6.43
N ILE A 179 12.48 -4.47 -6.28
CA ILE A 179 11.39 -4.92 -5.41
C ILE A 179 10.76 -6.24 -5.86
N PHE A 180 10.51 -6.40 -7.15
CA PHE A 180 9.85 -7.61 -7.67
C PHE A 180 10.83 -8.60 -8.30
N LYS A 181 12.14 -8.40 -8.10
CA LYS A 181 13.19 -9.23 -8.71
C LYS A 181 12.99 -10.73 -8.46
N GLU A 182 12.52 -11.10 -7.27
CA GLU A 182 12.25 -12.49 -6.86
C GLU A 182 11.07 -13.15 -7.60
N LEU A 183 10.21 -12.37 -8.26
CA LEU A 183 9.09 -12.91 -9.06
C LEU A 183 9.55 -13.46 -10.41
N GLY A 184 10.66 -12.96 -10.96
CA GLY A 184 11.15 -13.37 -12.28
C GLY A 184 10.35 -12.80 -13.47
N TYR A 185 9.43 -11.86 -13.23
CA TYR A 185 8.68 -11.17 -14.28
C TYR A 185 9.42 -9.91 -14.77
N LYS A 186 8.99 -9.38 -15.94
CA LYS A 186 9.54 -8.15 -16.50
C LYS A 186 9.36 -7.00 -15.50
N GLN A 187 10.44 -6.29 -15.23
CA GLN A 187 10.45 -5.12 -14.35
C GLN A 187 10.35 -3.84 -15.17
N GLN A 188 9.57 -2.87 -14.67
CA GLN A 188 9.48 -1.55 -15.23
C GLN A 188 9.57 -0.49 -14.13
N THR A 189 10.63 0.30 -14.17
CA THR A 189 10.75 1.47 -13.31
C THR A 189 9.84 2.57 -13.80
N ILE A 190 9.07 3.15 -12.88
CA ILE A 190 8.19 4.29 -13.11
C ILE A 190 8.54 5.42 -12.14
N ASN A 191 8.12 6.63 -12.46
CA ASN A 191 8.16 7.75 -11.54
C ASN A 191 6.74 8.05 -11.07
N TRP A 192 6.60 8.40 -9.79
CA TRP A 192 5.35 9.00 -9.34
C TRP A 192 5.18 10.39 -9.97
N PRO A 193 3.95 10.77 -10.34
CA PRO A 193 3.67 12.10 -10.87
C PRO A 193 3.98 13.17 -9.84
N LYS A 194 4.40 14.34 -10.33
CA LYS A 194 4.58 15.53 -9.52
C LYS A 194 3.29 16.33 -9.47
N PHE A 195 3.03 16.94 -8.33
CA PHE A 195 1.84 17.76 -8.14
C PHE A 195 2.21 19.19 -7.77
N ASN A 196 1.43 20.14 -8.29
CA ASN A 196 1.47 21.51 -7.81
C ASN A 196 0.72 21.56 -6.48
N ILE A 197 1.46 21.72 -5.39
CA ILE A 197 0.92 21.72 -4.04
C ILE A 197 0.44 23.13 -3.72
N GLU A 198 -0.84 23.27 -3.35
CA GLU A 198 -1.41 24.55 -2.93
C GLU A 198 -0.62 25.15 -1.75
N SER A 199 -0.51 26.47 -1.69
CA SER A 199 0.30 27.16 -0.66
C SER A 199 -0.05 26.75 0.77
N LYS A 200 -1.33 26.47 1.07
CA LYS A 200 -1.77 26.00 2.40
C LYS A 200 -1.17 24.63 2.79
N TYR A 201 -0.89 23.79 1.80
CA TYR A 201 -0.27 22.47 1.93
C TYR A 201 1.24 22.50 1.72
N SER A 202 1.80 23.59 1.20
CA SER A 202 3.24 23.68 0.97
C SER A 202 4.06 23.52 2.26
N LEU A 203 5.25 22.97 2.08
CA LEU A 203 6.27 22.84 3.10
C LEU A 203 7.61 23.29 2.51
N ASP A 204 8.51 23.70 3.39
CA ASP A 204 9.89 23.99 3.03
C ASP A 204 10.73 22.70 3.19
N PRO A 205 11.24 22.12 2.08
CA PRO A 205 11.87 20.81 2.11
C PRO A 205 13.19 20.77 2.89
N GLN A 206 13.74 21.92 3.30
CA GLN A 206 14.94 21.97 4.15
C GLN A 206 14.66 21.52 5.58
N TYR A 207 13.40 21.62 6.05
CA TYR A 207 13.04 21.25 7.41
C TYR A 207 12.70 19.76 7.54
N PRO A 208 13.05 19.12 8.67
CA PRO A 208 12.77 17.71 8.88
C PRO A 208 11.28 17.39 8.98
N CYS A 209 10.89 16.26 8.40
CA CYS A 209 9.53 15.72 8.44
C CYS A 209 9.49 14.45 9.30
N PHE A 210 8.86 14.52 10.47
CA PHE A 210 8.65 13.37 11.36
C PHE A 210 7.39 12.61 10.99
N ILE A 211 7.54 11.31 10.75
CA ILE A 211 6.46 10.36 10.50
C ILE A 211 6.28 9.52 11.75
N PHE A 212 5.18 9.74 12.46
CA PHE A 212 4.85 9.01 13.67
C PHE A 212 3.89 7.86 13.36
N GLU A 213 4.09 6.73 14.03
CA GLU A 213 3.29 5.52 13.89
C GLU A 213 2.38 5.31 15.10
N SER A 214 1.34 4.47 14.96
CA SER A 214 0.41 4.13 16.05
C SER A 214 0.75 2.80 16.73
N SER A 215 2.03 2.45 16.82
CA SER A 215 2.48 1.16 17.36
C SER A 215 2.12 1.01 18.84
N VAL A 216 2.07 2.12 19.59
CA VAL A 216 1.65 2.13 20.99
C VAL A 216 0.15 1.82 21.11
N GLU A 217 -0.70 2.50 20.31
CA GLU A 217 -2.15 2.32 20.32
C GLU A 217 -2.59 0.94 19.84
N MET A 218 -1.79 0.34 18.95
CA MET A 218 -1.98 -1.04 18.49
C MET A 218 -1.40 -2.08 19.45
N ASN A 219 -0.86 -1.67 20.60
CA ASN A 219 -0.21 -2.54 21.59
C ASN A 219 0.95 -3.37 21.01
N ILE A 220 1.63 -2.83 19.99
CA ILE A 220 2.76 -3.47 19.29
C ILE A 220 4.08 -3.18 20.02
N ILE A 221 4.21 -2.04 20.68
CA ILE A 221 5.41 -1.61 21.42
C ILE A 221 5.04 -0.90 22.72
N GLU A 222 5.84 -1.09 23.76
CA GLU A 222 5.67 -0.45 25.08
C GLU A 222 5.77 1.08 24.94
N LYS A 223 4.86 1.79 25.63
CA LYS A 223 4.70 3.25 25.47
C LYS A 223 5.96 4.00 25.88
N ASP A 224 6.52 3.65 27.02
CA ASP A 224 7.75 4.22 27.57
C ASP A 224 8.94 4.03 26.62
N ILE A 225 9.11 2.83 26.05
CA ILE A 225 10.17 2.54 25.09
C ILE A 225 10.00 3.37 23.82
N TYR A 226 8.79 3.38 23.25
CA TYR A 226 8.50 4.16 22.03
C TYR A 226 8.72 5.66 22.26
N MET A 227 8.18 6.20 23.35
CA MET A 227 8.31 7.63 23.66
C MET A 227 9.75 8.03 23.95
N HIS A 228 10.54 7.17 24.61
CA HIS A 228 11.96 7.40 24.79
C HIS A 228 12.69 7.53 23.44
N PHE A 229 12.46 6.62 22.50
CA PHE A 229 13.12 6.72 21.19
C PHE A 229 12.55 7.80 20.28
N VAL A 230 11.30 8.24 20.49
CA VAL A 230 10.81 9.48 19.87
C VAL A 230 11.64 10.66 20.36
N GLU A 231 11.89 10.77 21.66
CA GLU A 231 12.72 11.83 22.24
C GLU A 231 14.16 11.79 21.69
N VAL A 232 14.78 10.61 21.62
CA VAL A 232 16.12 10.43 21.01
C VAL A 232 16.14 10.85 19.54
N LEU A 233 15.10 10.52 18.77
CA LEU A 233 15.00 10.92 17.37
C LEU A 233 14.89 12.45 17.22
N ILE A 234 14.15 13.11 18.12
CA ILE A 234 14.03 14.56 18.16
C ILE A 234 15.39 15.20 18.44
N GLU A 235 16.11 14.72 19.45
CA GLU A 235 17.42 15.24 19.83
C GLU A 235 18.45 15.10 18.70
N ARG A 236 18.37 14.01 17.94
CA ARG A 236 19.31 13.72 16.86
C ARG A 236 19.09 14.56 15.60
N ALA A 237 17.85 14.92 15.29
CA ALA A 237 17.50 15.35 13.94
C ALA A 237 16.50 16.50 13.84
N ALA A 238 15.96 17.02 14.94
CA ALA A 238 15.04 18.15 14.87
C ALA A 238 15.76 19.43 14.43
N GLY A 239 15.07 20.21 13.58
CA GLY A 239 15.49 21.53 13.15
C GLY A 239 14.79 22.64 13.93
N SER A 240 15.10 23.90 13.59
CA SER A 240 14.40 25.07 14.14
C SER A 240 12.88 25.04 13.87
N MET A 241 12.50 24.51 12.72
CA MET A 241 11.13 24.19 12.31
C MET A 241 11.05 22.72 11.88
N ASN A 242 9.90 22.09 12.13
CA ASN A 242 9.69 20.66 11.89
C ASN A 242 8.27 20.41 11.35
N TYR A 243 8.11 19.42 10.49
CA TYR A 243 6.80 18.98 10.01
C TYR A 243 6.42 17.65 10.61
N PHE A 244 5.16 17.50 11.04
CA PHE A 244 4.67 16.25 11.61
C PHE A 244 3.64 15.60 10.71
N LYS A 245 3.71 14.29 10.56
CA LYS A 245 2.61 13.47 10.05
C LYS A 245 2.31 12.39 11.08
N PHE A 246 1.23 12.60 11.83
CA PHE A 246 0.73 11.60 12.77
C PHE A 246 -0.04 10.50 12.05
N HIS A 247 -0.04 9.30 12.66
CA HIS A 247 -0.88 8.21 12.17
C HIS A 247 -2.36 8.49 12.52
N PRO A 248 -3.34 8.15 11.65
CA PRO A 248 -4.76 8.38 11.94
C PRO A 248 -5.26 7.76 13.26
N PHE A 249 -4.65 6.66 13.70
CA PHE A 249 -5.01 5.96 14.93
C PHE A 249 -4.18 6.38 16.15
N GLN A 250 -3.35 7.42 16.03
CA GLN A 250 -2.56 7.89 17.15
C GLN A 250 -3.45 8.66 18.14
N SER A 251 -3.32 8.35 19.43
CA SER A 251 -4.19 8.93 20.46
C SER A 251 -3.90 10.41 20.66
N ALA A 252 -4.93 11.18 21.08
CA ALA A 252 -4.76 12.59 21.40
C ALA A 252 -3.69 12.80 22.50
N GLU A 253 -3.70 11.94 23.52
CA GLU A 253 -2.71 11.96 24.61
C GLU A 253 -1.28 11.77 24.10
N ASN A 254 -1.05 10.79 23.23
CA ASN A 254 0.28 10.53 22.69
C ASN A 254 0.73 11.64 21.75
N ARG A 255 -0.19 12.21 20.96
CA ARG A 255 0.10 13.37 20.12
C ARG A 255 0.50 14.57 20.96
N GLU A 256 -0.23 14.87 22.03
CA GLU A 256 0.09 15.95 22.97
C GLU A 256 1.42 15.73 23.69
N TYR A 257 1.71 14.49 24.11
CA TYR A 257 3.00 14.16 24.69
C TYR A 257 4.14 14.44 23.71
N ILE A 258 4.04 13.95 22.47
CA ILE A 258 5.06 14.14 21.43
C ILE A 258 5.25 15.63 21.13
N THR A 259 4.19 16.40 20.93
CA THR A 259 4.31 17.86 20.68
C THR A 259 4.93 18.57 21.87
N SER A 260 4.65 18.15 23.11
CA SER A 260 5.27 18.72 24.31
C SER A 260 6.79 18.55 24.34
N LEU A 261 7.34 17.48 23.74
CA LEU A 261 8.79 17.25 23.67
C LEU A 261 9.50 18.32 22.81
N PHE A 262 8.84 18.80 21.75
CA PHE A 262 9.34 19.90 20.91
C PHE A 262 9.17 21.25 21.61
N THR A 263 7.99 21.52 22.19
CA THR A 263 7.70 22.78 22.88
C THR A 263 8.66 23.02 24.04
N LYS A 264 8.93 21.98 24.86
CA LYS A 264 9.89 22.05 25.97
C LYS A 264 11.31 22.41 25.54
N ARG A 265 11.66 22.12 24.27
CA ARG A 265 12.96 22.43 23.66
C ARG A 265 12.96 23.75 22.88
N GLY A 266 11.85 24.50 22.88
CA GLY A 266 11.71 25.73 22.11
C GLY A 266 11.69 25.54 20.59
N LEU A 267 11.39 24.33 20.11
CA LEU A 267 11.36 24.00 18.69
C LEU A 267 9.99 24.31 18.08
N GLN A 268 9.96 24.85 16.87
CA GLN A 268 8.73 25.08 16.13
C GLN A 268 8.31 23.83 15.36
N PHE A 269 7.00 23.65 15.19
CA PHE A 269 6.47 22.57 14.38
C PHE A 269 5.15 22.95 13.69
N LYS A 270 4.87 22.26 12.58
CA LYS A 270 3.58 22.30 11.87
C LYS A 270 3.12 20.88 11.56
N GLU A 271 1.91 20.53 12.01
CA GLU A 271 1.27 19.29 11.60
C GLU A 271 0.82 19.40 10.14
N LEU A 272 1.14 18.37 9.35
CA LEU A 272 0.70 18.23 7.97
C LEU A 272 -0.73 17.68 7.95
N PRO A 273 -1.63 18.25 7.14
CA PRO A 273 -3.03 17.87 7.10
C PRO A 273 -3.21 16.40 6.72
N MET A 274 -4.20 15.74 7.32
CA MET A 274 -4.47 14.33 7.09
C MET A 274 -5.04 14.06 5.70
N GLU A 275 -5.84 14.98 5.17
CA GLU A 275 -6.47 14.88 3.85
C GLU A 275 -5.47 14.88 2.69
N PHE A 276 -4.24 15.37 2.93
CA PHE A 276 -3.18 15.41 1.93
C PHE A 276 -2.18 14.25 2.13
N PRO A 277 -2.09 13.29 1.20
CA PRO A 277 -1.22 12.13 1.34
C PRO A 277 0.25 12.53 1.42
N PHE A 278 1.03 11.87 2.28
CA PHE A 278 2.45 12.22 2.43
C PHE A 278 3.26 11.83 1.19
N GLU A 279 2.82 10.80 0.48
CA GLU A 279 3.39 10.37 -0.80
C GLU A 279 3.40 11.48 -1.86
N VAL A 280 2.44 12.42 -1.80
CA VAL A 280 2.43 13.59 -2.70
C VAL A 280 3.61 14.51 -2.41
N TYR A 281 3.94 14.74 -1.13
CA TYR A 281 5.13 15.50 -0.76
C TYR A 281 6.40 14.82 -1.25
N LEU A 282 6.52 13.51 -1.04
CA LEU A 282 7.66 12.72 -1.50
C LEU A 282 7.84 12.76 -3.02
N SER A 283 6.75 12.73 -3.79
CA SER A 283 6.84 12.82 -5.25
C SER A 283 7.21 14.22 -5.76
N SER A 284 6.81 15.27 -5.04
CA SER A 284 6.82 16.65 -5.56
C SER A 284 8.05 17.44 -5.12
N TYR A 285 8.61 17.14 -3.96
CA TYR A 285 9.85 17.75 -3.46
C TYR A 285 11.06 16.85 -3.71
N LYS A 286 12.26 17.40 -3.55
CA LYS A 286 13.52 16.64 -3.61
C LYS A 286 14.29 16.83 -2.30
N HIS A 287 15.12 15.85 -1.95
CA HIS A 287 16.09 15.93 -0.86
C HIS A 287 15.53 16.27 0.54
N MET A 288 14.22 16.14 0.75
CA MET A 288 13.62 16.20 2.09
C MET A 288 14.33 15.26 3.07
N THR A 289 14.34 15.65 4.34
CA THR A 289 14.73 14.78 5.46
C THR A 289 13.49 14.19 6.11
N VAL A 290 13.33 12.88 6.03
CA VAL A 290 12.17 12.13 6.56
C VAL A 290 12.61 11.25 7.71
N LEU A 291 11.98 11.42 8.87
CA LEU A 291 12.37 10.83 10.14
C LEU A 291 11.27 9.89 10.64
N GLY A 292 11.63 8.78 11.26
CA GLY A 292 10.65 7.89 11.89
C GLY A 292 11.26 6.59 12.39
N PHE A 293 10.45 5.53 12.42
CA PHE A 293 10.89 4.18 12.77
C PHE A 293 10.82 3.29 11.53
N LYS A 294 9.92 2.31 11.48
CA LYS A 294 9.73 1.44 10.30
C LYS A 294 8.33 1.61 9.71
N SER A 295 8.19 2.70 8.96
CA SER A 295 7.05 3.03 8.10
C SER A 295 7.37 2.78 6.63
N SER A 296 6.38 2.35 5.85
CA SER A 296 6.50 2.25 4.39
C SER A 296 6.88 3.59 3.76
N LEU A 297 6.43 4.71 4.35
CA LEU A 297 6.75 6.06 3.88
C LEU A 297 8.26 6.35 3.89
N LEU A 298 9.00 5.83 4.88
CA LEU A 298 10.47 5.98 4.90
C LEU A 298 11.12 5.18 3.77
N VAL A 299 10.58 4.00 3.43
CA VAL A 299 11.11 3.21 2.31
C VAL A 299 10.87 3.94 0.98
N PHE A 300 9.67 4.45 0.76
CA PHE A 300 9.35 5.25 -0.43
C PHE A 300 10.16 6.54 -0.50
N ALA A 301 10.35 7.22 0.64
CA ALA A 301 11.21 8.41 0.71
C ALA A 301 12.63 8.08 0.23
N LYS A 302 13.23 7.00 0.74
CA LYS A 302 14.56 6.55 0.29
C LYS A 302 14.60 6.21 -1.20
N GLN A 303 13.59 5.51 -1.71
CA GLN A 303 13.49 5.14 -3.13
C GLN A 303 13.37 6.34 -4.07
N LEU A 304 12.76 7.44 -3.59
CA LEU A 304 12.62 8.69 -4.33
C LEU A 304 13.83 9.64 -4.14
N GLY A 305 14.88 9.20 -3.45
CA GLY A 305 16.13 9.96 -3.28
C GLY A 305 16.10 10.98 -2.14
N HIS A 306 15.21 10.81 -1.16
CA HIS A 306 15.20 11.60 0.07
C HIS A 306 16.16 11.05 1.12
N ASN A 307 16.51 11.90 2.07
CA ASN A 307 17.29 11.52 3.24
C ASN A 307 16.36 10.91 4.29
N THR A 308 16.70 9.74 4.82
CA THR A 308 15.89 9.06 5.83
C THR A 308 16.70 8.78 7.08
N VAL A 309 16.16 9.12 8.25
CA VAL A 309 16.71 8.69 9.55
C VAL A 309 15.68 7.81 10.23
N SER A 310 16.11 6.62 10.65
CA SER A 310 15.28 5.65 11.34
C SER A 310 15.98 5.18 12.60
N LEU A 311 15.23 5.06 13.70
CA LEU A 311 15.66 4.38 14.93
C LEU A 311 15.00 3.00 15.10
N GLU A 312 14.66 2.34 13.99
CA GLU A 312 14.02 1.02 14.03
C GLU A 312 14.86 -0.04 14.74
N ASN A 313 16.17 -0.04 14.52
CA ASN A 313 17.07 -1.05 15.11
C ASN A 313 17.11 -0.92 16.63
N GLU A 314 17.03 0.31 17.12
CA GLU A 314 16.97 0.65 18.53
C GLU A 314 15.65 0.17 19.15
N LEU A 315 14.52 0.34 18.47
CA LEU A 315 13.24 -0.26 18.93
C LEU A 315 13.33 -1.79 19.00
N LEU A 316 13.87 -2.43 17.95
CA LEU A 316 14.02 -3.89 17.89
C LEU A 316 14.93 -4.45 18.99
N ALA A 317 15.98 -3.71 19.36
CA ALA A 317 16.91 -4.11 20.40
C ALA A 317 16.34 -3.95 21.82
N ASN A 318 15.39 -3.03 22.03
CA ASN A 318 14.91 -2.67 23.35
C ASN A 318 13.51 -3.18 23.68
N SER A 319 12.70 -3.55 22.68
CA SER A 319 11.36 -4.11 22.91
C SER A 319 11.25 -5.54 22.38
N ALA A 320 11.16 -6.51 23.29
CA ALA A 320 10.89 -7.90 22.96
C ALA A 320 9.52 -8.06 22.26
N ARG A 321 8.53 -7.27 22.69
CA ARG A 321 7.19 -7.26 22.09
C ARG A 321 7.22 -6.79 20.64
N TYR A 322 7.91 -5.69 20.38
CA TYR A 322 8.07 -5.14 19.04
C TYR A 322 8.85 -6.09 18.13
N SER A 323 9.95 -6.64 18.63
CA SER A 323 10.77 -7.62 17.91
C SER A 323 9.98 -8.87 17.54
N HIS A 324 9.22 -9.43 18.49
CA HIS A 324 8.35 -10.58 18.23
C HIS A 324 7.27 -10.26 17.20
N TRP A 325 6.61 -9.10 17.29
CA TRP A 325 5.62 -8.71 16.31
C TRP A 325 6.22 -8.59 14.90
N ARG A 326 7.40 -7.96 14.77
CA ARG A 326 8.10 -7.79 13.48
C ARG A 326 8.46 -9.12 12.82
N GLN A 327 8.85 -10.13 13.60
CA GLN A 327 9.18 -11.47 13.08
C GLN A 327 7.96 -12.26 12.59
N ASN A 328 6.75 -11.96 13.10
CA ASN A 328 5.53 -12.69 12.76
C ASN A 328 4.70 -12.02 11.66
N VAL A 329 5.00 -10.76 11.33
CA VAL A 329 4.33 -9.99 10.28
C VAL A 329 5.13 -9.96 8.97
N GLU A 330 6.42 -10.33 9.00
CA GLU A 330 7.27 -10.63 7.83
C GLU A 330 7.27 -12.13 7.49
#